data_AF-A0A9E3RRK5-F1
#
_entry.id   AF-A0A9E3RRK5-F1
#
_cell.length_a   1.000
_cell.length_b   1.000
_cell.length_c   1.000
_cell.angle_alpha   90.00
_cell.angle_beta   90.00
_cell.angle_gamma   90.00
#
_symmetry.space_group_name_H-M   'P 1'
#
loop_
_entity.id
_entity.type
_entity.pdbx_description
1 polymer ?
#
loop_
_entity_poly.entity_id
_entity_poly.type
_entity_poly.pdbx_seq_one_letter_code
_entity_poly.pdbx_strand_id
1 'polypeptide(L)'
;MSAPERFPKWLVAAAAIAAIPYCVAFHIGTMKSRAVEEFGKQGLAMLGIARQANAYACSHEGEWPPIDAVHKRFTVAPGLLPPSFHMGKAVEYPLESDTKAVLVGPIGRHSAVTLEPGVDPADYIYLPYAVASEEEAMTLVEAVRHGADPSKDISVETGKGTLGSNTFYRFRRDLHKKMAADHVIPHASSAVFANFPMFIQRPRDGHAWVIFADNHVAYLPYPGPFPLTKSFIAAVQ
;
A
#
# COMPACT_ATOMS: atom_id res chain seq x y z
N MET A 1 -62.74 -6.10 31.68
CA MET A 1 -61.53 -5.65 30.98
C MET A 1 -60.91 -4.54 31.82
N SER A 2 -59.87 -4.87 32.58
CA SER A 2 -59.13 -3.93 33.43
C SER A 2 -58.25 -3.03 32.55
N ALA A 3 -58.29 -1.73 32.79
CA ALA A 3 -57.44 -0.76 32.09
C ALA A 3 -55.96 -1.04 32.42
N PRO A 4 -55.04 -0.97 31.45
CA PRO A 4 -53.62 -1.20 31.71
C PRO A 4 -53.07 -0.13 32.66
N GLU A 5 -52.37 -0.56 33.70
CA GLU A 5 -51.68 0.33 34.65
C GLU A 5 -50.68 1.20 33.88
N ARG A 6 -50.87 2.51 33.97
CA ARG A 6 -49.93 3.48 33.41
C ARG A 6 -48.68 3.49 34.28
N PHE A 7 -47.56 3.06 33.72
CA PHE A 7 -46.27 3.19 34.38
C PHE A 7 -46.00 4.63 34.83
N PRO A 8 -45.45 4.84 36.03
CA PRO A 8 -45.10 6.16 36.50
C PRO A 8 -44.11 6.82 35.54
N LYS A 9 -44.40 8.05 35.10
CA LYS A 9 -43.59 8.80 34.13
C LYS A 9 -42.11 8.93 34.55
N TRP A 10 -41.84 8.96 35.84
CA TRP A 10 -40.47 9.04 36.38
C TRP A 10 -39.68 7.74 36.15
N LEU A 11 -40.35 6.57 36.13
CA LEU A 11 -39.72 5.28 35.88
C LEU A 11 -39.28 5.17 34.40
N VAL A 12 -40.12 5.68 33.49
CA VAL A 12 -39.80 5.78 32.05
C VAL A 12 -38.63 6.73 31.81
N ALA A 13 -38.61 7.88 32.51
CA ALA A 13 -37.49 8.83 32.42
C ALA A 13 -36.18 8.25 32.97
N ALA A 14 -36.22 7.53 34.09
CA ALA A 14 -35.05 6.88 34.68
C ALA A 14 -34.50 5.77 33.75
N ALA A 15 -35.37 4.97 33.14
CA ALA A 15 -34.96 3.95 32.17
C ALA A 15 -34.32 4.57 30.91
N ALA A 16 -34.87 5.68 30.41
CA ALA A 16 -34.31 6.39 29.27
C ALA A 16 -32.91 6.94 29.58
N ILE A 17 -32.72 7.55 30.76
CA ILE A 17 -31.40 8.07 31.19
C ILE A 17 -30.39 6.93 31.37
N ALA A 18 -30.81 5.81 31.96
CA ALA A 18 -29.94 4.64 32.15
C ALA A 18 -29.55 3.93 30.83
N ALA A 19 -30.35 4.10 29.76
CA ALA A 19 -30.03 3.58 28.44
C ALA A 19 -28.99 4.42 27.67
N ILE A 20 -28.81 5.71 28.01
CA ILE A 20 -27.88 6.61 27.31
C ILE A 20 -26.43 6.08 27.34
N PRO A 21 -25.85 5.69 28.50
CA PRO A 21 -24.48 5.16 28.54
C PRO A 21 -24.30 3.89 27.70
N TYR A 22 -25.31 3.01 27.67
CA TYR A 22 -25.28 1.79 26.86
C TYR A 22 -25.31 2.09 25.37
N CYS A 23 -26.18 3.01 24.92
CA CYS A 23 -26.23 3.45 23.53
C CYS A 23 -24.91 4.09 23.10
N VAL A 24 -24.31 4.95 23.94
CA VAL A 24 -23.03 5.59 23.66
C VAL A 24 -21.90 4.57 23.59
N ALA A 25 -21.81 3.63 24.54
CA ALA A 25 -20.79 2.59 24.54
C ALA A 25 -20.93 1.64 23.35
N PHE A 26 -22.15 1.23 23.00
CA PHE A 26 -22.43 0.42 21.81
C PHE A 26 -22.09 1.15 20.52
N HIS A 27 -22.41 2.44 20.42
CA HIS A 27 -22.06 3.25 19.26
C HIS A 27 -20.54 3.44 19.12
N ILE A 28 -19.83 3.69 20.22
CA ILE A 28 -18.36 3.76 20.23
C ILE A 28 -17.74 2.41 19.85
N GLY A 29 -18.26 1.30 20.38
CA GLY A 29 -17.79 -0.04 20.06
C GLY A 29 -17.98 -0.39 18.58
N THR A 30 -19.16 -0.12 18.02
CA THR A 30 -19.45 -0.36 16.59
C THR A 30 -18.63 0.54 15.67
N MET A 31 -18.40 1.81 16.05
CA MET A 31 -17.48 2.70 15.32
C MET A 31 -16.04 2.19 15.34
N LYS A 32 -15.54 1.72 16.49
CA LYS A 32 -14.20 1.11 16.58
C LYS A 32 -14.06 -0.13 15.71
N SER A 33 -15.04 -1.03 15.73
CA SER A 33 -14.99 -2.24 14.90
C SER A 33 -15.05 -1.94 13.41
N ARG A 34 -15.89 -0.98 12.99
CA ARG A 34 -15.94 -0.52 11.59
C ARG A 34 -14.63 0.13 11.16
N ALA A 35 -14.06 0.98 12.01
CA ALA A 35 -12.76 1.61 11.74
C ALA A 35 -11.65 0.57 11.60
N VAL A 36 -11.61 -0.46 12.46
CA VAL A 36 -10.64 -1.57 12.35
C VAL A 36 -10.84 -2.38 11.07
N GLU A 37 -12.09 -2.61 10.65
CA GLU A 37 -12.42 -3.33 9.42
C GLU A 37 -12.02 -2.53 8.17
N GLU A 38 -12.35 -1.24 8.11
CA GLU A 38 -11.96 -0.33 7.02
C GLU A 38 -10.44 -0.17 6.94
N PHE A 39 -9.78 -0.06 8.10
CA PHE A 39 -8.33 -0.02 8.20
C PHE A 39 -7.69 -1.30 7.63
N GLY A 40 -8.25 -2.47 7.98
CA GLY A 40 -7.83 -3.74 7.39
C GLY A 40 -8.03 -3.81 5.87
N LYS A 41 -9.17 -3.31 5.36
CA LYS A 41 -9.45 -3.26 3.91
C LYS A 41 -8.45 -2.38 3.16
N GLN A 42 -8.10 -1.21 3.69
CA GLN A 42 -7.13 -0.32 3.06
C GLN A 42 -5.72 -0.92 2.98
N GLY A 43 -5.26 -1.55 4.07
CA GLY A 43 -3.99 -2.28 4.06
C GLY A 43 -3.98 -3.45 3.07
N LEU A 44 -5.09 -4.20 2.98
CA LEU A 44 -5.26 -5.28 1.99
C LEU A 44 -5.27 -4.76 0.55
N ALA A 45 -5.88 -3.59 0.31
CA ALA A 45 -5.91 -2.97 -1.00
C ALA A 45 -4.50 -2.57 -1.47
N MET A 46 -3.70 -1.98 -0.58
CA MET A 46 -2.28 -1.69 -0.83
C MET A 46 -1.50 -2.97 -1.16
N LEU A 47 -1.67 -4.05 -0.38
CA LEU A 47 -1.08 -5.35 -0.69
C LEU A 47 -1.51 -5.87 -2.07
N GLY A 48 -2.75 -5.61 -2.49
CA GLY A 48 -3.26 -5.90 -3.83
C GLY A 48 -2.38 -5.29 -4.92
N ILE A 49 -2.07 -4.00 -4.82
CA ILE A 49 -1.20 -3.28 -5.77
C ILE A 49 0.20 -3.92 -5.81
N ALA A 50 0.82 -4.14 -4.65
CA ALA A 50 2.14 -4.76 -4.58
C ALA A 50 2.17 -6.15 -5.23
N ARG A 51 1.12 -6.95 -5.02
CA ARG A 51 0.99 -8.27 -5.66
C ARG A 51 0.78 -8.18 -7.17
N GLN A 52 0.03 -7.21 -7.67
CA GLN A 52 -0.10 -6.97 -9.10
C GLN A 52 1.23 -6.58 -9.73
N ALA A 53 1.98 -5.69 -9.09
CA ALA A 53 3.30 -5.28 -9.55
C ALA A 53 4.31 -6.45 -9.53
N ASN A 54 4.21 -7.34 -8.56
CA ASN A 54 4.98 -8.59 -8.53
C ASN A 54 4.54 -9.56 -9.66
N ALA A 55 3.24 -9.71 -9.92
CA ALA A 55 2.74 -10.51 -11.04
C ALA A 55 3.19 -9.96 -12.40
N TYR A 56 3.25 -8.63 -12.55
CA TYR A 56 3.88 -7.99 -13.68
C TYR A 56 5.36 -8.38 -13.79
N ALA A 57 6.13 -8.27 -12.70
CA ALA A 57 7.54 -8.64 -12.71
C ALA A 57 7.74 -10.11 -13.12
N CYS A 58 6.91 -11.03 -12.66
CA CYS A 58 6.94 -12.44 -13.07
C CYS A 58 6.73 -12.65 -14.59
N SER A 59 6.00 -11.75 -15.26
CA SER A 59 5.78 -11.81 -16.71
C SER A 59 6.78 -10.99 -17.53
N HIS A 60 7.64 -10.19 -16.87
CA HIS A 60 8.56 -9.24 -17.50
C HIS A 60 10.00 -9.42 -17.00
N GLU A 61 10.49 -10.67 -17.03
CA GLU A 61 11.88 -11.02 -16.68
C GLU A 61 12.33 -10.59 -15.27
N GLY A 62 11.36 -10.37 -14.37
CA GLY A 62 11.60 -9.90 -13.01
C GLY A 62 11.65 -8.38 -12.86
N GLU A 63 11.46 -7.61 -13.93
CA GLU A 63 11.44 -6.14 -13.89
C GLU A 63 10.10 -5.62 -13.38
N TRP A 64 10.14 -4.74 -12.39
CA TRP A 64 8.91 -4.12 -11.88
C TRP A 64 8.27 -3.15 -12.90
N PRO A 65 7.01 -2.75 -12.72
CA PRO A 65 6.36 -1.74 -13.55
C PRO A 65 7.20 -0.46 -13.74
N PRO A 66 7.25 0.17 -14.93
CA PRO A 66 7.82 1.50 -15.07
C PRO A 66 6.93 2.58 -14.43
N ILE A 67 7.55 3.74 -14.14
CA ILE A 67 6.85 4.98 -13.79
C ILE A 67 6.03 5.44 -15.01
N ASP A 68 4.88 6.10 -14.78
CA ASP A 68 4.14 6.81 -15.82
C ASP A 68 5.03 7.86 -16.52
N ALA A 69 5.57 7.47 -17.68
CA ALA A 69 6.44 8.30 -18.49
C ALA A 69 5.71 9.50 -19.12
N VAL A 70 4.38 9.43 -19.29
CA VAL A 70 3.58 10.48 -19.94
C VAL A 70 3.46 11.68 -19.01
N HIS A 71 3.11 11.44 -17.75
CA HIS A 71 2.93 12.50 -16.76
C HIS A 71 4.18 12.73 -15.89
N LYS A 72 5.22 11.88 -16.02
CA LYS A 72 6.39 11.85 -15.13
C LYS A 72 6.02 11.85 -13.64
N ARG A 73 4.88 11.24 -13.33
CA ARG A 73 4.36 11.11 -11.97
C ARG A 73 4.88 9.83 -11.40
N PHE A 74 5.24 9.82 -10.12
CA PHE A 74 5.55 8.62 -9.35
C PHE A 74 4.28 7.77 -9.16
N THR A 75 3.74 7.25 -10.25
CA THR A 75 2.58 6.37 -10.36
C THR A 75 2.94 5.25 -11.34
N VAL A 76 2.30 4.09 -11.22
CA VAL A 76 2.50 3.00 -12.17
C VAL A 76 2.04 3.44 -13.57
N ALA A 77 2.77 3.06 -14.62
CA ALA A 77 2.40 3.44 -15.99
C ALA A 77 0.97 2.97 -16.37
N PRO A 78 0.18 3.81 -17.05
CA PRO A 78 -1.19 3.46 -17.47
C PRO A 78 -1.21 2.20 -18.34
N GLY A 79 -2.16 1.30 -18.09
CA GLY A 79 -2.34 0.05 -18.86
C GLY A 79 -1.73 -1.20 -18.23
N LEU A 80 -0.99 -1.06 -17.13
CA LEU A 80 -0.48 -2.16 -16.31
C LEU A 80 -1.58 -2.70 -15.39
N LEU A 81 -2.52 -3.45 -16.00
CA LEU A 81 -3.81 -3.90 -15.45
C LEU A 81 -4.71 -2.73 -15.00
N PRO A 82 -6.04 -2.83 -15.16
CA PRO A 82 -6.91 -1.80 -14.64
C PRO A 82 -6.75 -1.78 -13.11
N PRO A 83 -6.53 -0.59 -12.50
CA PRO A 83 -6.43 -0.38 -11.06
C PRO A 83 -7.64 -0.85 -10.26
N SER A 84 -8.66 -1.42 -10.92
CA SER A 84 -9.98 -1.68 -10.39
C SER A 84 -10.13 -3.03 -9.72
N PHE A 85 -9.07 -3.84 -9.52
CA PHE A 85 -9.23 -5.18 -8.97
C PHE A 85 -8.10 -5.63 -8.03
N HIS A 86 -8.32 -5.59 -6.72
CA HIS A 86 -7.43 -6.22 -5.74
C HIS A 86 -7.85 -7.66 -5.44
N MET A 87 -6.88 -8.52 -5.12
CA MET A 87 -7.13 -9.86 -4.60
C MET A 87 -7.66 -9.78 -3.17
N GLY A 88 -8.97 -9.97 -3.01
CA GLY A 88 -9.67 -9.98 -1.72
C GLY A 88 -9.40 -11.25 -0.89
N LYS A 89 -10.37 -11.66 -0.08
CA LYS A 89 -10.26 -12.86 0.77
C LYS A 89 -10.15 -14.12 -0.10
N ALA A 90 -9.35 -15.10 0.33
CA ALA A 90 -9.41 -16.44 -0.24
C ALA A 90 -10.77 -17.04 0.12
N VAL A 91 -11.57 -17.38 -0.88
CA VAL A 91 -12.93 -17.90 -0.69
C VAL A 91 -12.96 -19.37 -1.11
N GLU A 92 -13.12 -20.29 -0.15
CA GLU A 92 -13.56 -21.65 -0.43
C GLU A 92 -15.08 -21.64 -0.60
N TYR A 93 -15.59 -21.40 -1.82
CA TYR A 93 -17.03 -21.49 -2.09
C TYR A 93 -17.34 -22.26 -3.38
N PRO A 94 -18.47 -22.98 -3.43
CA PRO A 94 -19.03 -23.48 -4.68
C PRO A 94 -19.49 -22.29 -5.54
N LEU A 95 -19.02 -22.25 -6.77
CA LEU A 95 -19.28 -21.18 -7.73
C LEU A 95 -20.76 -21.20 -8.16
N GLU A 96 -21.60 -20.44 -7.46
CA GLU A 96 -22.89 -20.00 -8.00
C GLU A 96 -22.74 -18.63 -8.69
N SER A 97 -23.45 -18.51 -9.81
CA SER A 97 -23.25 -17.54 -10.89
C SER A 97 -23.30 -16.07 -10.48
N ASP A 98 -22.19 -15.37 -10.72
CA ASP A 98 -21.97 -13.96 -11.16
C ASP A 98 -20.63 -13.38 -10.63
N THR A 99 -19.87 -14.17 -9.87
CA THR A 99 -18.59 -13.72 -9.30
C THR A 99 -17.46 -13.78 -10.33
N LYS A 100 -16.88 -12.62 -10.68
CA LYS A 100 -15.61 -12.52 -11.43
C LYS A 100 -14.42 -12.86 -10.51
N ALA A 101 -14.16 -14.15 -10.31
CA ALA A 101 -13.02 -14.63 -9.52
C ALA A 101 -11.78 -14.89 -10.40
N VAL A 102 -10.59 -14.68 -9.85
CA VAL A 102 -9.32 -15.12 -10.48
C VAL A 102 -8.77 -16.31 -9.69
N LEU A 103 -8.40 -17.37 -10.41
CA LEU A 103 -7.71 -18.53 -9.86
C LEU A 103 -6.21 -18.22 -9.79
N VAL A 104 -5.64 -18.25 -8.59
CA VAL A 104 -4.20 -18.04 -8.40
C VAL A 104 -3.62 -19.25 -7.67
N GLY A 105 -2.67 -19.95 -8.30
CA GLY A 105 -1.94 -21.07 -7.70
C GLY A 105 -1.27 -22.00 -8.71
N PRO A 106 -0.26 -22.79 -8.29
CA PRO A 106 0.33 -23.83 -9.14
C PRO A 106 -0.72 -24.89 -9.51
N ILE A 107 -0.53 -25.55 -10.66
CA ILE A 107 -1.38 -26.64 -11.14
C ILE A 107 -1.58 -27.67 -9.99
N GLY A 108 -2.81 -27.80 -9.48
CA GLY A 108 -3.16 -28.73 -8.39
C GLY A 108 -3.47 -28.09 -7.02
N ARG A 109 -3.29 -26.78 -6.83
CA ARG A 109 -3.82 -26.03 -5.67
C ARG A 109 -4.45 -24.73 -6.15
N HIS A 110 -5.78 -24.69 -6.18
CA HIS A 110 -6.53 -23.53 -6.65
C HIS A 110 -7.04 -22.72 -5.48
N SER A 111 -6.58 -21.48 -5.35
CA SER A 111 -7.24 -20.47 -4.51
C SER A 111 -8.01 -19.52 -5.42
N ALA A 112 -9.33 -19.42 -5.21
CA ALA A 112 -10.14 -18.38 -5.83
C ALA A 112 -10.04 -17.11 -4.97
N VAL A 113 -9.75 -15.99 -5.61
CA VAL A 113 -9.71 -14.68 -4.96
C VAL A 113 -10.76 -13.77 -5.61
N THR A 114 -11.58 -13.14 -4.77
CA THR A 114 -12.54 -12.14 -5.23
C THR A 114 -11.78 -10.90 -5.70
N LEU A 115 -12.15 -10.37 -6.85
CA LEU A 115 -11.62 -9.10 -7.33
C LEU A 115 -12.46 -7.94 -6.77
N GLU A 116 -11.89 -7.09 -5.93
CA GLU A 116 -12.57 -5.91 -5.35
C GLU A 116 -12.19 -4.61 -6.10
N PRO A 117 -13.12 -3.64 -6.26
CA PRO A 117 -12.82 -2.31 -6.81
C PRO A 117 -11.54 -1.75 -6.22
N GLY A 118 -10.53 -1.56 -7.06
CA GLY A 118 -9.20 -1.26 -6.57
C GLY A 118 -9.00 0.22 -6.24
N VAL A 119 -7.79 0.54 -5.81
CA VAL A 119 -7.39 1.84 -5.27
C VAL A 119 -7.09 2.75 -6.45
N ASP A 120 -7.60 3.97 -6.41
CA ASP A 120 -7.32 4.98 -7.43
C ASP A 120 -5.78 5.14 -7.56
N PRO A 121 -5.18 5.03 -8.76
CA PRO A 121 -3.78 5.36 -8.99
C PRO A 121 -3.35 6.72 -8.45
N ALA A 122 -4.27 7.67 -8.40
CA ALA A 122 -4.04 8.98 -7.81
C ALA A 122 -3.81 8.93 -6.28
N ASP A 123 -4.27 7.88 -5.60
CA ASP A 123 -4.22 7.74 -4.15
C ASP A 123 -2.89 7.20 -3.61
N TYR A 124 -1.95 6.84 -4.49
CA TYR A 124 -0.63 6.37 -4.08
C TYR A 124 0.50 6.97 -4.91
N ILE A 125 1.68 6.90 -4.32
CA ILE A 125 2.98 7.20 -4.89
C ILE A 125 3.69 5.87 -5.06
N TYR A 126 4.23 5.63 -6.25
CA TYR A 126 5.01 4.47 -6.60
C TYR A 126 6.49 4.85 -6.75
N LEU A 127 7.34 4.23 -5.94
CA LEU A 127 8.80 4.31 -5.99
C LEU A 127 9.37 2.99 -6.55
N PRO A 128 9.75 2.94 -7.84
CA PRO A 128 10.34 1.75 -8.44
C PRO A 128 11.83 1.54 -8.11
N TYR A 129 12.39 2.30 -7.16
CA TYR A 129 13.82 2.30 -6.87
C TYR A 129 14.07 2.05 -5.39
N ALA A 130 15.17 1.36 -5.09
CA ALA A 130 15.67 1.20 -3.73
C ALA A 130 16.17 2.55 -3.22
N VAL A 131 15.40 3.19 -2.35
CA VAL A 131 15.76 4.45 -1.68
C VAL A 131 15.59 4.29 -0.18
N ALA A 132 16.64 4.57 0.60
CA ALA A 132 16.67 4.35 2.04
C ALA A 132 16.38 5.62 2.85
N SER A 133 16.49 6.79 2.23
CA SER A 133 16.44 8.08 2.91
C SER A 133 15.77 9.14 2.04
N GLU A 134 15.40 10.24 2.70
CA GLU A 134 14.83 11.40 2.00
C GLU A 134 15.84 12.05 1.05
N GLU A 135 17.12 12.14 1.42
CA GLU A 135 18.15 12.72 0.54
C GLU A 135 18.29 11.92 -0.76
N GLU A 136 18.32 10.59 -0.65
CA GLU A 136 18.31 9.68 -1.80
C GLU A 136 17.05 9.87 -2.65
N ALA A 137 15.88 9.93 -2.02
CA ALA A 137 14.62 10.07 -2.73
C ALA A 137 14.50 11.42 -3.45
N MET A 138 14.96 12.51 -2.85
CA MET A 138 14.99 13.83 -3.48
C MET A 138 15.96 13.86 -4.67
N THR A 139 17.14 13.25 -4.54
CA THR A 139 18.11 13.09 -5.64
C THR A 139 17.49 12.29 -6.79
N LEU A 140 16.75 11.21 -6.50
CA LEU A 140 16.03 10.42 -7.50
C LEU A 140 14.97 11.26 -8.22
N VAL A 141 14.17 12.03 -7.48
CA VAL A 141 13.16 12.94 -8.05
C VAL A 141 13.79 13.92 -9.01
N GLU A 142 14.92 14.52 -8.64
CA GLU A 142 15.68 15.43 -9.51
C GLU A 142 16.20 14.72 -10.75
N ALA A 143 16.80 13.54 -10.62
CA ALA A 143 17.31 12.78 -11.76
C ALA A 143 16.20 12.44 -12.78
N VAL A 144 15.04 11.97 -12.31
CA VAL A 144 13.88 11.67 -13.17
C VAL A 144 13.35 12.94 -13.85
N ARG A 145 13.28 14.06 -13.12
CA ARG A 145 12.86 15.35 -13.68
C ARG A 145 13.80 15.85 -14.78
N HIS A 146 15.10 15.64 -14.60
CA HIS A 146 16.14 15.97 -15.59
C HIS A 146 16.25 14.96 -16.76
N GLY A 147 15.35 13.97 -16.82
CA GLY A 147 15.22 13.09 -17.99
C GLY A 147 15.96 11.76 -17.88
N ALA A 148 16.34 11.33 -16.67
CA ALA A 148 16.78 9.95 -16.47
C ALA A 148 15.69 8.97 -16.95
N ASP A 149 16.11 7.87 -17.57
CA ASP A 149 15.22 6.83 -18.08
C ASP A 149 14.67 5.99 -16.91
N PRO A 150 13.36 6.09 -16.58
CA PRO A 150 12.78 5.41 -15.42
C PRO A 150 12.62 3.89 -15.62
N SER A 151 12.99 3.37 -16.80
CA SER A 151 12.99 1.93 -17.10
C SER A 151 14.31 1.23 -16.73
N LYS A 152 15.34 1.98 -16.32
CA LYS A 152 16.68 1.47 -16.02
C LYS A 152 17.13 1.87 -14.62
N ASP A 153 18.24 1.28 -14.19
CA ASP A 153 19.02 1.86 -13.09
C ASP A 153 19.48 3.27 -13.48
N ILE A 154 19.46 4.19 -12.52
CA ILE A 154 19.81 5.59 -12.77
C ILE A 154 21.18 5.86 -12.16
N SER A 155 22.16 6.16 -13.01
CA SER A 155 23.47 6.61 -12.55
C SER A 155 23.40 8.06 -12.06
N VAL A 156 24.04 8.32 -10.92
CA VAL A 156 24.13 9.63 -10.28
C VAL A 156 25.56 9.87 -9.78
N GLU A 157 25.81 11.04 -9.20
CA GLU A 157 27.09 11.36 -8.58
C GLU A 157 27.44 10.37 -7.46
N THR A 158 28.74 10.15 -7.25
CA THR A 158 29.24 9.27 -6.18
C THR A 158 28.68 9.69 -4.82
N GLY A 159 28.10 8.75 -4.09
CA GLY A 159 27.52 9.02 -2.78
C GLY A 159 26.04 9.41 -2.81
N LYS A 160 25.44 9.59 -3.98
CA LYS A 160 24.06 10.12 -4.13
C LYS A 160 23.02 9.06 -4.52
N GLY A 161 23.44 7.85 -4.84
CA GLY A 161 22.56 6.73 -5.19
C GLY A 161 22.07 5.94 -3.97
N THR A 162 21.47 4.78 -4.22
CA THR A 162 20.96 3.88 -3.18
C THR A 162 22.06 3.56 -2.16
N LEU A 163 21.80 3.79 -0.88
CA LEU A 163 22.74 3.53 0.24
C LEU A 163 24.11 4.20 0.05
N GLY A 164 24.15 5.39 -0.56
CA GLY A 164 25.39 6.11 -0.82
C GLY A 164 26.22 5.55 -1.97
N SER A 165 25.65 4.72 -2.84
CA SER A 165 26.28 4.32 -4.10
C SER A 165 26.27 5.46 -5.13
N ASN A 166 26.66 5.18 -6.38
CA ASN A 166 26.52 6.09 -7.51
C ASN A 166 25.34 5.69 -8.43
N THR A 167 24.45 4.81 -7.95
CA THR A 167 23.38 4.22 -8.76
C THR A 167 22.09 4.10 -7.94
N PHE A 168 20.97 4.55 -8.48
CA PHE A 168 19.65 4.13 -7.98
C PHE A 168 19.27 2.81 -8.62
N TYR A 169 19.16 1.77 -7.80
CA TYR A 169 18.79 0.46 -8.27
C TYR A 169 17.29 0.32 -8.42
N ARG A 170 16.85 -0.02 -9.62
CA ARG A 170 15.45 -0.32 -9.92
C ARG A 170 15.06 -1.66 -9.31
N PHE A 171 13.86 -1.72 -8.73
CA PHE A 171 13.30 -2.95 -8.19
C PHE A 171 13.17 -4.01 -9.29
N ARG A 172 13.77 -5.16 -9.02
CA ARG A 172 13.74 -6.35 -9.87
C ARG A 172 13.91 -7.61 -9.03
N ARG A 173 13.49 -8.77 -9.55
CA ARG A 173 13.57 -10.07 -8.84
C ARG A 173 14.96 -10.36 -8.26
N ASP A 174 16.01 -10.03 -9.00
CA ASP A 174 17.40 -10.30 -8.63
C ASP A 174 18.14 -9.06 -8.06
N LEU A 175 17.40 -8.05 -7.56
CA LEU A 175 17.96 -6.81 -7.02
C LEU A 175 19.05 -7.05 -5.96
N HIS A 176 18.79 -7.97 -5.02
CA HIS A 176 19.76 -8.33 -3.98
C HIS A 176 21.08 -8.86 -4.54
N LYS A 177 21.06 -9.63 -5.63
CA LYS A 177 22.28 -10.13 -6.28
C LYS A 177 23.03 -8.99 -6.94
N LYS A 178 22.30 -8.08 -7.60
CA LYS A 178 22.88 -6.92 -8.29
C LYS A 178 23.55 -5.97 -7.29
N MET A 179 22.85 -5.58 -6.22
CA MET A 179 23.40 -4.71 -5.18
C MET A 179 24.60 -5.36 -4.45
N ALA A 180 24.57 -6.68 -4.25
CA ALA A 180 25.70 -7.38 -3.63
C ALA A 180 26.91 -7.50 -4.58
N ALA A 181 26.69 -7.74 -5.87
CA ALA A 181 27.75 -7.76 -6.89
C ALA A 181 28.43 -6.39 -7.04
N ASP A 182 27.67 -5.32 -6.84
CA ASP A 182 28.17 -3.94 -6.87
C ASP A 182 28.69 -3.46 -5.49
N HIS A 183 28.79 -4.36 -4.50
CA HIS A 183 29.28 -4.08 -3.15
C HIS A 183 28.49 -3.02 -2.36
N VAL A 184 27.23 -2.79 -2.70
CA VAL A 184 26.35 -1.81 -2.02
C VAL A 184 25.81 -2.36 -0.71
N ILE A 185 25.52 -3.67 -0.67
CA ILE A 185 25.09 -4.36 0.54
C ILE A 185 25.92 -5.63 0.74
N PRO A 186 26.17 -6.05 2.00
CA PRO A 186 26.66 -7.40 2.25
C PRO A 186 25.64 -8.43 1.76
N HIS A 187 26.12 -9.57 1.25
CA HIS A 187 25.28 -10.60 0.64
C HIS A 187 24.05 -10.96 1.51
N ALA A 188 22.86 -10.97 0.88
CA ALA A 188 21.62 -11.53 1.40
C ALA A 188 21.05 -10.93 2.71
N SER A 189 21.26 -9.64 3.02
CA SER A 189 20.56 -9.01 4.15
C SER A 189 19.11 -8.63 3.77
N SER A 190 18.14 -9.44 4.18
CA SER A 190 16.71 -9.13 4.06
C SER A 190 16.31 -7.86 4.82
N ALA A 191 17.04 -7.53 5.90
CA ALA A 191 16.76 -6.38 6.76
C ALA A 191 16.90 -5.04 6.03
N VAL A 192 17.70 -4.95 4.97
CA VAL A 192 17.85 -3.72 4.19
C VAL A 192 16.58 -3.40 3.40
N PHE A 193 15.90 -4.42 2.86
CA PHE A 193 14.70 -4.26 2.03
C PHE A 193 13.49 -3.73 2.83
N ALA A 194 13.47 -3.97 4.14
CA ALA A 194 12.48 -3.37 5.04
C ALA A 194 12.57 -1.84 5.09
N ASN A 195 13.67 -1.22 4.64
CA ASN A 195 13.84 0.23 4.65
C ASN A 195 13.55 0.88 3.29
N PHE A 196 13.21 0.11 2.26
CA PHE A 196 12.93 0.64 0.93
C PHE A 196 11.41 0.73 0.68
N PRO A 197 10.81 1.92 0.75
CA PRO A 197 9.40 2.10 0.44
C PRO A 197 9.15 1.94 -1.06
N MET A 198 8.09 1.22 -1.41
CA MET A 198 7.68 0.94 -2.78
C MET A 198 6.38 1.65 -3.15
N PHE A 199 5.38 1.54 -2.29
CA PHE A 199 4.09 2.17 -2.47
C PHE A 199 3.75 2.96 -1.23
N ILE A 200 3.43 4.23 -1.41
CA ILE A 200 3.10 5.14 -0.33
C ILE A 200 1.72 5.70 -0.64
N GLN A 201 0.74 5.39 0.18
CA GLN A 201 -0.56 6.03 0.09
C GLN A 201 -0.39 7.54 0.30
N ARG A 202 -1.08 8.37 -0.49
CA ARG A 202 -1.12 9.80 -0.23
C ARG A 202 -1.73 10.05 1.15
N PRO A 203 -1.11 10.90 1.98
CA PRO A 203 -1.59 11.10 3.35
C PRO A 203 -3.06 11.53 3.43
N ARG A 204 -3.80 10.88 4.33
CA ARG A 204 -5.19 11.19 4.71
C ARG A 204 -5.32 11.09 6.22
N ASP A 205 -6.08 11.99 6.83
CA ASP A 205 -6.32 12.01 8.29
C ASP A 205 -5.02 11.92 9.14
N GLY A 206 -3.97 12.59 8.66
CA GLY A 206 -2.67 12.67 9.33
C GLY A 206 -1.85 11.38 9.30
N HIS A 207 -2.14 10.43 8.41
CA HIS A 207 -1.43 9.16 8.29
C HIS A 207 -1.38 8.68 6.84
N ALA A 208 -0.58 7.65 6.57
CA ALA A 208 -0.57 6.94 5.30
C ALA A 208 -0.12 5.48 5.47
N TRP A 209 -0.65 4.60 4.62
CA TRP A 209 -0.13 3.26 4.42
C TRP A 209 1.13 3.27 3.55
N VAL A 210 2.15 2.51 3.94
CA VAL A 210 3.40 2.33 3.20
C VAL A 210 3.69 0.85 3.05
N ILE A 211 4.01 0.41 1.83
CA ILE A 211 4.51 -0.93 1.54
C ILE A 211 6.00 -0.85 1.24
N PHE A 212 6.77 -1.74 1.85
CA PHE A 212 8.22 -1.82 1.67
C PHE A 212 8.62 -3.01 0.80
N ALA A 213 9.89 -3.07 0.40
CA ALA A 213 10.40 -4.04 -0.56
C ALA A 213 10.44 -5.49 -0.06
N ASP A 214 10.38 -5.71 1.25
CA ASP A 214 10.16 -7.04 1.85
C ASP A 214 8.67 -7.43 1.94
N ASN A 215 7.78 -6.61 1.37
CA ASN A 215 6.31 -6.72 1.37
C ASN A 215 5.62 -6.47 2.71
N HIS A 216 6.32 -5.98 3.74
CA HIS A 216 5.62 -5.55 4.94
C HIS A 216 4.87 -4.23 4.68
N VAL A 217 3.79 -4.03 5.44
CA VAL A 217 2.93 -2.86 5.35
C VAL A 217 2.93 -2.15 6.70
N ALA A 218 3.15 -0.84 6.68
CA ALA A 218 3.12 0.00 7.87
C ALA A 218 2.10 1.13 7.70
N TYR A 219 1.36 1.43 8.76
CA TYR A 219 0.55 2.65 8.85
C TYR A 219 1.33 3.68 9.66
N LEU A 220 1.78 4.72 8.99
CA LEU A 220 2.72 5.68 9.54
C LEU A 220 2.09 7.07 9.64
N PRO A 221 2.45 7.87 10.66
CA PRO A 221 1.95 9.23 10.81
C PRO A 221 2.51 10.17 9.73
N TYR A 222 1.71 11.15 9.32
CA TYR A 222 2.07 12.25 8.43
C TYR A 222 1.68 13.61 9.05
N PRO A 223 2.61 14.57 9.15
CA PRO A 223 4.02 14.46 8.78
C PRO A 223 4.78 13.54 9.75
N GLY A 224 5.69 12.75 9.21
CA GLY A 224 6.52 11.80 9.95
C GLY A 224 7.95 11.73 9.38
N PRO A 225 8.74 10.72 9.78
CA PRO A 225 10.01 10.43 9.13
C PRO A 225 9.80 9.98 7.67
N PHE A 226 10.88 9.88 6.90
CA PHE A 226 10.84 9.31 5.55
C PHE A 226 10.17 7.91 5.58
N PRO A 227 9.23 7.61 4.66
CA PRO A 227 8.87 8.36 3.44
C PRO A 227 7.69 9.35 3.57
N LEU A 228 7.31 9.77 4.78
CA LEU A 228 6.16 10.64 5.03
C LEU A 228 6.57 12.04 5.51
N THR A 229 7.70 12.55 5.06
CA THR A 229 8.07 13.94 5.29
C THR A 229 7.23 14.87 4.39
N LYS A 230 7.01 16.13 4.82
CA LYS A 230 6.26 17.09 4.01
C LYS A 230 6.97 17.41 2.69
N SER A 231 8.29 17.57 2.75
CA SER A 231 9.15 17.89 1.60
C SER A 231 9.08 16.82 0.54
N PHE A 232 9.29 15.55 0.93
CA PHE A 232 9.23 14.45 -0.01
C PHE A 232 7.83 14.29 -0.61
N ILE A 233 6.77 14.27 0.22
CA ILE A 233 5.39 14.12 -0.28
C ILE A 233 5.01 15.24 -1.25
N ALA A 234 5.44 16.49 -1.01
CA ALA A 234 5.22 17.60 -1.94
C ALA A 234 6.04 17.46 -3.23
N ALA A 235 7.25 16.90 -3.15
CA ALA A 235 8.13 16.74 -4.31
C ALA A 235 7.66 15.68 -5.30
N VAL A 236 6.89 14.67 -4.87
CA VAL A 236 6.41 13.56 -5.72
C VAL A 236 4.96 13.71 -6.18
N GLN A 237 4.34 14.88 -5.97
CA GLN A 237 2.98 15.16 -6.45
C GLN A 237 2.93 15.47 -7.95
#